data_AF-A0AB33WHC2-F1
#
_entry.id   AF-A0AB33WHC2-F1
#
_cell.length_a   1.000
_cell.length_b   1.000
_cell.length_c   1.000
_cell.angle_alpha   90.00
_cell.angle_beta   90.00
_cell.angle_gamma   90.00
#
_symmetry.space_group_name_H-M   'P 1'
#
loop_
_entity.id
_entity.type
_entity.pdbx_description
1 polymer ?
#
loop_
_entity_poly.entity_id
_entity_poly.type
_entity_poly.pdbx_seq_one_letter_code
_entity_poly.pdbx_strand_id
1 'polypeptide(L)'
;MTKKPPVPIMDSQSGDNPHSWIPGWIKKYWDQDPDHPPFEAGTGMIRRPDVVIVNDPRKPPTQDNIKQVVEMKFPPDSPNTKQTAEYAKIAGGSNKVVTLDARECDCTQEEQTSRVPSEELGWAAAIAAAAAWLLSRGKTPVPRFPVPAGAM
;
A
#
# COMPACT_ATOMS: atom_id res chain seq x y z
N MET A 1 3.77 10.76 14.57
CA MET A 1 4.31 11.97 13.90
C MET A 1 4.95 12.87 14.94
N THR A 2 6.10 13.46 14.60
CA THR A 2 6.98 14.18 15.55
C THR A 2 6.79 15.69 15.52
N LYS A 3 6.38 16.27 14.38
CA LYS A 3 6.12 17.71 14.22
C LYS A 3 4.67 18.11 14.43
N LYS A 4 4.45 19.36 14.85
CA LYS A 4 3.13 19.99 15.07
C LYS A 4 3.13 21.40 14.44
N PRO A 5 2.44 21.64 13.32
CA PRO A 5 1.67 20.66 12.54
C PRO A 5 2.59 19.61 11.87
N PRO A 6 2.07 18.44 11.47
CA PRO A 6 2.81 17.48 10.65
C PRO A 6 3.29 18.13 9.34
N VAL A 7 4.48 17.76 8.88
CA VAL A 7 5.09 18.28 7.64
C VAL A 7 5.26 17.16 6.61
N PRO A 8 5.10 17.44 5.31
CA PRO A 8 5.28 16.44 4.28
C PRO A 8 6.77 16.19 3.98
N ILE A 9 7.09 14.97 3.56
CA ILE A 9 8.42 14.59 3.09
C ILE A 9 8.43 14.70 1.56
N MET A 10 8.93 15.83 1.06
CA MET A 10 8.94 16.15 -0.37
C MET A 10 10.27 15.78 -1.04
N ASP A 11 10.22 15.55 -2.34
CA ASP A 11 11.39 15.48 -3.20
C ASP A 11 12.13 16.82 -3.21
N SER A 12 13.46 16.79 -3.14
CA SER A 12 14.28 18.01 -3.03
C SER A 12 14.45 18.76 -4.36
N GLN A 13 14.19 18.12 -5.49
CA GLN A 13 14.40 18.74 -6.81
C GLN A 13 13.19 19.57 -7.23
N SER A 14 11.99 19.00 -7.08
CA SER A 14 10.74 19.65 -7.52
C SER A 14 9.98 20.32 -6.37
N GLY A 15 10.07 19.81 -5.14
CA GLY A 15 9.26 20.31 -4.02
C GLY A 15 7.76 20.01 -4.11
N ASP A 16 7.27 19.56 -5.28
CA ASP A 16 5.86 19.31 -5.59
C ASP A 16 5.50 17.81 -5.56
N ASN A 17 6.51 16.92 -5.55
CA ASN A 17 6.32 15.47 -5.50
C ASN A 17 6.73 14.91 -4.14
N PRO A 18 6.09 13.80 -3.68
CA PRO A 18 6.57 13.08 -2.52
C PRO A 18 7.94 12.46 -2.79
N HIS A 19 8.77 12.33 -1.75
CA HIS A 19 10.06 11.69 -1.89
C HIS A 19 9.91 10.19 -2.25
N SER A 20 10.54 9.76 -3.34
CA SER A 20 10.34 8.43 -3.93
C SER A 20 10.83 7.25 -3.07
N TRP A 21 11.87 7.46 -2.25
CA TRP A 21 12.44 6.42 -1.39
C TRP A 21 12.59 6.86 0.07
N ILE A 22 11.55 6.62 0.86
CA ILE A 22 11.48 7.03 2.28
C ILE A 22 12.57 6.39 3.17
N PRO A 23 12.92 5.09 3.06
CA PRO A 23 13.99 4.51 3.86
C PRO A 23 15.35 5.22 3.70
N GLY A 24 15.71 5.57 2.45
CA GLY A 24 16.92 6.34 2.18
C GLY A 24 16.85 7.76 2.72
N TRP A 25 15.68 8.39 2.62
CA TRP A 25 15.44 9.71 3.20
C TRP A 25 15.65 9.71 4.72
N ILE A 26 15.07 8.73 5.44
CA ILE A 26 15.21 8.60 6.89
C ILE A 26 16.70 8.46 7.25
N LYS A 27 17.40 7.51 6.62
CA LYS A 27 18.82 7.26 6.88
C LYS A 27 19.69 8.52 6.70
N LYS A 28 19.34 9.37 5.73
CA LYS A 28 20.13 10.55 5.39
C LYS A 28 19.77 11.77 6.23
N TYR A 29 18.48 12.02 6.45
CA TYR A 29 17.99 13.32 6.93
C TYR A 29 17.27 13.29 8.27
N TRP A 30 16.84 12.13 8.78
CA TRP A 30 16.00 12.08 9.98
C TRP A 30 16.69 12.72 11.19
N ASP A 31 17.95 12.35 11.45
CA ASP A 31 18.74 12.81 12.59
C ASP A 31 19.39 14.19 12.36
N GLN A 32 19.21 14.80 11.17
CA GLN A 32 19.70 16.17 10.92
C GLN A 32 18.78 17.23 11.56
N ASP A 33 17.54 16.85 11.85
CA ASP A 33 16.56 17.70 12.52
C ASP A 33 16.65 17.46 14.05
N PRO A 34 17.10 18.46 14.84
CA PRO A 34 17.25 18.30 16.28
C PRO A 34 15.91 18.11 17.01
N ASP A 35 14.79 18.45 16.37
CA ASP A 35 13.45 18.26 16.95
C ASP A 35 12.93 16.82 16.76
N HIS A 36 13.63 15.99 15.98
CA HIS A 36 13.29 14.59 15.84
C HIS A 36 13.89 13.72 16.97
N PRO A 37 13.08 12.88 17.65
CA PRO A 37 13.63 11.77 18.42
C PRO A 37 14.28 10.75 17.48
N PRO A 38 15.13 9.83 17.98
CA PRO A 38 15.64 8.72 17.19
C PRO A 38 14.52 7.99 16.45
N PHE A 39 14.75 7.63 15.18
CA PHE A 39 13.71 6.97 14.38
C PHE A 39 13.41 5.56 14.90
N GLU A 40 12.14 5.27 15.16
CA GLU A 40 11.66 3.95 15.57
C GLU A 40 10.65 3.42 14.54
N ALA A 41 11.02 2.34 13.85
CA ALA A 41 10.16 1.73 12.83
C ALA A 41 8.85 1.18 13.44
N GLY A 42 7.74 1.28 12.69
CA GLY A 42 6.44 0.72 13.11
C GLY A 42 5.66 1.55 14.15
N THR A 43 6.23 2.63 14.70
CA THR A 43 5.57 3.45 15.73
C THR A 43 4.63 4.52 15.18
N GLY A 44 4.60 4.71 13.85
CA GLY A 44 3.82 5.78 13.23
C GLY A 44 4.45 7.17 13.35
N MET A 45 5.78 7.25 13.49
CA MET A 45 6.54 8.49 13.35
C MET A 45 6.32 9.15 11.97
N ILE A 46 6.15 8.35 10.92
CA ILE A 46 5.74 8.78 9.57
C ILE A 46 4.39 8.14 9.25
N ARG A 47 3.54 8.86 8.52
CA ARG A 47 2.23 8.39 8.01
C ARG A 47 2.21 8.50 6.50
N ARG A 48 1.47 7.62 5.84
CA ARG A 48 1.32 7.60 4.38
C ARG A 48 -0.17 7.46 4.05
N PRO A 49 -0.91 8.57 3.97
CA PRO A 49 -2.26 8.55 3.41
C PRO A 49 -2.27 8.04 1.98
N ASP A 50 -3.37 7.44 1.55
CA ASP A 50 -3.49 6.90 0.19
C ASP A 50 -3.57 8.02 -0.84
N VAL A 51 -4.42 9.02 -0.58
CA VAL A 51 -4.57 10.18 -1.46
C VAL A 51 -4.61 11.46 -0.62
N VAL A 52 -3.85 12.46 -1.06
CA VAL A 52 -3.90 13.81 -0.53
C VAL A 52 -4.30 14.76 -1.65
N ILE A 53 -5.39 15.48 -1.46
CA ILE A 53 -5.91 16.47 -2.39
C ILE A 53 -5.55 17.86 -1.85
N VAL A 54 -4.91 18.67 -2.67
CA VAL A 54 -4.46 20.03 -2.32
C VAL A 54 -5.30 21.11 -3.02
N ASN A 55 -5.28 22.32 -2.47
CA ASN A 55 -5.94 23.48 -3.06
C ASN A 55 -5.10 24.07 -4.21
N ASP A 56 -3.78 24.23 -4.03
CA ASP A 56 -2.83 24.65 -5.07
C ASP A 56 -1.83 23.52 -5.33
N PRO A 57 -1.78 22.94 -6.55
CA PRO A 57 -0.87 21.85 -6.88
C PRO A 57 0.60 22.27 -6.98
N ARG A 58 0.91 23.57 -6.95
CA ARG A 58 2.30 24.10 -7.00
C ARG A 58 2.88 24.37 -5.60
N LYS A 59 2.20 23.87 -4.57
CA LYS A 59 2.58 24.04 -3.17
C LYS A 59 2.58 22.68 -2.48
N PRO A 60 3.46 22.47 -1.49
CA PRO A 60 3.48 21.22 -0.74
C PRO A 60 2.14 20.98 -0.02
N PRO A 61 1.81 19.72 0.30
CA PRO A 61 0.60 19.36 1.04
C PRO A 61 0.77 19.67 2.54
N THR A 62 0.96 20.94 2.88
CA THR A 62 0.91 21.45 4.25
C THR A 62 -0.54 21.61 4.70
N GLN A 63 -0.77 21.69 6.01
CA GLN A 63 -2.12 21.71 6.60
C GLN A 63 -3.03 22.83 6.03
N ASP A 64 -2.47 23.98 5.67
CA ASP A 64 -3.15 25.11 5.04
C ASP A 64 -3.49 24.86 3.56
N ASN A 65 -2.70 24.05 2.86
CA ASN A 65 -2.90 23.72 1.45
C ASN A 65 -3.70 22.42 1.24
N ILE A 66 -3.81 21.55 2.25
CA ILE A 66 -4.62 20.33 2.15
C ILE A 66 -6.10 20.69 2.08
N LYS A 67 -6.73 20.29 0.98
CA LYS A 67 -8.18 20.31 0.78
C LYS A 67 -8.82 19.11 1.47
N GLN A 68 -8.29 17.92 1.20
CA GLN A 68 -8.87 16.66 1.67
C GLN A 68 -7.80 15.56 1.73
N VAL A 69 -7.96 14.63 2.66
CA VAL A 69 -7.23 13.36 2.72
C VAL A 69 -8.22 12.24 2.54
N VAL A 70 -7.93 11.32 1.64
CA VAL A 70 -8.77 10.16 1.36
C VAL A 70 -8.00 8.89 1.75
N GLU A 71 -8.65 8.04 2.55
CA GLU A 71 -8.22 6.67 2.81
C GLU A 71 -9.13 5.73 2.01
N MET A 72 -8.53 4.80 1.28
CA MET A 72 -9.25 3.79 0.52
C MET A 72 -9.31 2.50 1.32
N LYS A 73 -10.47 1.83 1.34
CA LYS A 73 -10.66 0.52 1.96
C LYS A 73 -11.14 -0.51 0.92
N PHE A 74 -10.53 -1.69 0.99
CA PHE A 74 -10.89 -2.85 0.16
C PHE A 74 -11.24 -4.01 1.09
N PRO A 75 -12.27 -4.83 0.79
CA PRO A 75 -12.56 -6.00 1.59
C PRO A 75 -11.33 -6.92 1.75
N PRO A 76 -11.06 -7.45 2.96
CA PRO A 76 -11.86 -7.37 4.19
C PRO A 76 -11.53 -6.17 5.10
N ASP A 77 -10.74 -5.19 4.65
CA ASP A 77 -10.29 -4.08 5.47
C ASP A 77 -11.46 -3.21 5.94
N SER A 78 -11.41 -2.84 7.22
CA SER A 78 -12.41 -1.96 7.84
C SER A 78 -11.81 -0.57 8.14
N PRO A 79 -12.64 0.48 8.20
CA PRO A 79 -12.20 1.79 8.68
C PRO A 79 -11.55 1.70 10.06
N ASN A 80 -10.42 2.39 10.24
CA ASN A 80 -9.65 2.39 11.48
C ASN A 80 -9.67 3.78 12.12
N THR A 81 -10.33 3.92 13.27
CA THR A 81 -10.49 5.21 13.96
C THR A 81 -9.16 5.87 14.35
N LYS A 82 -8.15 5.08 14.72
CA LYS A 82 -6.81 5.61 15.03
C LYS A 82 -6.15 6.18 13.79
N GLN A 83 -6.28 5.51 12.64
CA GLN A 83 -5.76 6.00 11.37
C GLN A 83 -6.47 7.30 10.96
N THR A 84 -7.81 7.33 11.01
CA THR A 84 -8.62 8.51 10.69
C THR A 84 -8.22 9.71 11.56
N ALA A 85 -8.01 9.50 12.86
CA ALA A 85 -7.59 10.57 13.77
C ALA A 85 -6.18 11.10 13.46
N GLU A 86 -5.26 10.22 13.06
CA GLU A 86 -3.91 10.64 12.66
C GLU A 86 -3.95 11.42 11.34
N TYR A 87 -4.80 11.03 10.39
CA TYR A 87 -4.97 11.79 9.14
C TYR A 87 -5.68 13.12 9.36
N ALA A 88 -6.60 13.19 10.33
CA ALA A 88 -7.22 14.45 10.72
C ALA A 88 -6.18 15.45 11.24
N LYS A 89 -5.15 14.97 11.97
CA LYS A 89 -4.02 15.81 12.40
C LYS A 89 -3.18 16.30 11.22
N ILE A 90 -2.99 15.49 10.18
CA ILE A 90 -2.28 15.88 8.94
C ILE A 90 -3.10 16.93 8.17
N ALA A 91 -4.39 16.68 7.98
CA ALA A 91 -5.27 17.54 7.20
C ALA A 91 -5.64 18.85 7.92
N GLY A 92 -5.52 18.86 9.26
CA GLY A 92 -5.89 19.99 10.09
C GLY A 92 -7.34 20.04 10.52
N GLY A 93 -8.01 18.89 10.50
CA GLY A 93 -9.41 18.75 10.86
C GLY A 93 -9.99 17.43 10.39
N SER A 94 -10.90 16.85 11.19
CA SER A 94 -11.61 15.61 10.82
C SER A 94 -12.56 15.79 9.64
N ASN A 95 -13.09 17.00 9.44
CA ASN A 95 -13.95 17.35 8.32
C ASN A 95 -13.24 17.33 6.95
N LYS A 96 -11.91 17.18 6.94
CA LYS A 96 -11.11 17.03 5.72
C LYS A 96 -10.69 15.59 5.45
N VAL A 97 -11.12 14.62 6.26
CA VAL A 97 -10.79 13.20 6.06
C VAL A 97 -12.02 12.46 5.59
N VAL A 98 -11.88 11.73 4.49
CA VAL A 98 -12.93 10.86 3.95
C VAL A 98 -12.38 9.45 3.78
N THR A 99 -13.22 8.47 4.06
CA THR A 99 -12.95 7.07 3.73
C THR A 99 -13.79 6.72 2.51
N LEU A 100 -13.17 6.12 1.51
CA LEU A 100 -13.86 5.55 0.36
C LEU A 100 -13.72 4.03 0.40
N ASP A 101 -14.83 3.33 0.27
CA ASP A 101 -14.85 1.87 0.15
C ASP A 101 -14.97 1.44 -1.33
N ALA A 102 -14.42 0.28 -1.68
CA ALA A 102 -14.52 -0.28 -3.03
C ALA A 102 -15.97 -0.37 -3.56
N ARG A 103 -16.96 -0.55 -2.66
CA ARG A 103 -18.41 -0.58 -2.96
C ARG A 103 -19.00 0.80 -3.28
N GLU A 104 -18.32 1.87 -2.89
CA GLU A 104 -18.75 3.25 -3.16
C GLU A 104 -18.23 3.74 -4.52
N CYS A 105 -17.32 2.99 -5.17
CA CYS A 105 -17.05 3.19 -6.58
C CYS A 105 -18.22 2.63 -7.40
N ASP A 106 -18.83 3.45 -8.26
CA ASP A 106 -19.75 3.03 -9.34
C ASP A 106 -19.02 2.26 -10.47
N CYS A 107 -17.85 1.72 -10.14
CA CYS A 107 -17.22 0.67 -10.88
C CYS A 107 -18.21 -0.51 -10.85
N THR A 108 -18.77 -0.91 -11.99
CA THR A 108 -19.46 -2.20 -12.13
C THR A 108 -18.46 -3.32 -11.87
N GLN A 109 -18.13 -3.55 -10.60
CA GLN A 109 -17.33 -4.68 -10.19
C GLN A 109 -18.27 -5.87 -10.22
N GLU A 110 -18.40 -6.48 -11.41
CA GLU A 110 -18.50 -7.93 -11.42
C GLU A 110 -17.40 -8.42 -10.48
N GLU A 111 -17.75 -9.22 -9.47
CA GLU A 111 -16.75 -9.93 -8.70
C GLU A 111 -15.82 -10.59 -9.71
N GLN A 112 -14.61 -10.06 -9.88
CA GLN A 112 -13.61 -10.71 -10.71
C GLN A 112 -13.12 -11.89 -9.90
N THR A 113 -13.94 -12.95 -9.84
CA THR A 113 -13.43 -14.30 -9.68
C THR A 113 -12.36 -14.41 -10.75
N SER A 114 -11.09 -14.48 -10.36
CA SER A 114 -10.00 -14.67 -11.30
C SER A 114 -10.37 -15.89 -12.15
N ARG A 115 -10.75 -15.69 -13.41
CA ARG A 115 -11.00 -16.77 -14.39
C ARG A 115 -9.71 -17.48 -14.80
N VAL A 116 -8.63 -17.25 -14.08
CA VAL A 116 -7.44 -18.06 -14.18
C VAL A 116 -7.77 -19.33 -13.42
N PRO A 117 -8.01 -20.48 -14.08
CA PRO A 117 -8.29 -21.72 -13.38
C PRO A 117 -6.96 -22.15 -12.78
N SER A 118 -6.67 -21.70 -11.56
CA SER A 118 -5.44 -22.00 -10.85
C SER A 118 -5.25 -23.50 -10.66
N GLU A 119 -6.37 -24.23 -10.57
CA GLU A 119 -6.38 -25.70 -10.58
C GLU A 119 -5.89 -26.26 -11.92
N GLU A 120 -6.48 -25.85 -13.06
CA GLU A 120 -6.07 -26.37 -14.36
C GLU A 120 -4.63 -26.00 -14.72
N LEU A 121 -4.19 -24.78 -14.39
CA LEU A 121 -2.79 -24.39 -14.56
C LEU A 121 -1.86 -25.23 -13.67
N GLY A 122 -2.25 -25.50 -12.43
CA GLY A 122 -1.50 -26.36 -11.52
C GLY A 122 -1.35 -27.78 -12.07
N TRP A 123 -2.43 -28.35 -12.61
CA TRP A 123 -2.41 -29.67 -13.23
C TRP A 123 -1.61 -29.70 -14.52
N ALA A 124 -1.75 -28.69 -15.40
CA ALA A 124 -0.97 -28.58 -16.63
C ALA A 124 0.53 -28.47 -16.34
N ALA A 125 0.93 -27.68 -15.35
CA ALA A 125 2.32 -27.57 -14.91
C ALA A 125 2.86 -28.90 -14.35
N ALA A 126 2.06 -29.61 -13.55
CA ALA A 126 2.44 -30.89 -12.97
C ALA A 126 2.59 -31.99 -14.04
N ILE A 127 1.71 -32.03 -15.04
CA ILE A 127 1.80 -32.96 -16.18
C ILE A 127 3.06 -32.68 -17.01
N ALA A 128 3.34 -31.41 -17.32
CA ALA A 128 4.54 -31.02 -18.06
C ALA A 128 5.82 -31.42 -17.30
N ALA A 129 5.85 -31.21 -15.98
CA ALA A 129 6.96 -31.62 -15.12
C ALA A 129 7.13 -33.16 -15.10
N ALA A 130 6.03 -33.92 -15.07
CA ALA A 130 6.08 -35.39 -15.11
C ALA A 130 6.60 -35.92 -16.45
N ALA A 131 6.19 -35.32 -17.56
CA ALA A 131 6.71 -35.65 -18.88
C ALA A 131 8.22 -35.36 -18.98
N ALA A 132 8.66 -34.20 -18.48
CA ALA A 132 10.08 -33.86 -18.42
C ALA A 132 10.87 -34.84 -17.53
N TRP A 133 10.31 -35.25 -16.39
CA TRP A 133 10.89 -36.24 -15.50
C TRP A 133 11.07 -37.61 -16.17
N LEU A 134 10.06 -38.09 -16.88
CA LEU A 134 10.11 -39.34 -17.66
C LEU A 134 11.14 -39.25 -18.81
N LEU A 135 11.07 -38.20 -19.62
CA LEU A 135 11.97 -38.00 -20.77
C LEU A 135 13.44 -37.85 -20.33
N SER A 136 13.67 -37.21 -19.18
CA SER A 136 15.00 -37.06 -18.60
C SER A 136 15.48 -38.27 -17.80
N ARG A 137 14.71 -39.36 -17.75
CA ARG A 137 14.99 -40.56 -16.94
C ARG A 137 15.28 -40.22 -15.47
N GLY A 138 14.51 -39.31 -14.91
CA GLY A 138 14.59 -38.91 -13.50
C GLY A 138 15.70 -37.91 -13.15
N LYS A 139 16.34 -37.27 -14.14
CA LYS A 139 17.38 -36.25 -13.91
C LYS A 139 16.82 -34.85 -13.58
N THR A 140 15.52 -34.64 -13.78
CA THR A 140 14.82 -33.41 -13.37
C THR A 140 14.14 -33.59 -12.01
N PRO A 141 13.72 -32.50 -11.34
CA PRO A 141 12.99 -32.58 -10.08
C PRO A 141 11.71 -33.43 -10.20
N VAL A 142 11.38 -34.17 -9.14
CA VAL A 142 10.16 -34.98 -9.07
C VAL A 142 8.93 -34.05 -9.15
N PRO A 143 7.95 -34.33 -10.03
CA PRO A 143 6.75 -33.52 -10.17
C PRO A 143 5.90 -33.52 -8.89
N ARG A 144 5.27 -32.38 -8.57
CA ARG A 144 4.29 -32.24 -7.48
C ARG A 144 2.93 -31.91 -8.07
N PHE A 145 1.92 -32.70 -7.71
CA PHE A 145 0.55 -32.49 -8.17
C PHE A 145 -0.26 -31.65 -7.17
N PRO A 146 -1.13 -30.75 -7.64
CA PRO A 146 -2.07 -30.05 -6.76
C PRO A 146 -3.03 -31.02 -6.07
N VAL A 147 -3.51 -30.65 -4.88
CA VAL A 147 -4.60 -31.36 -4.20
C VAL A 147 -5.93 -30.73 -4.67
N PRO A 148 -6.90 -31.51 -5.17
CA PRO A 148 -8.17 -30.97 -5.64
C PRO A 148 -8.96 -30.32 -4.49
N ALA A 149 -9.58 -29.16 -4.77
CA ALA A 149 -10.48 -28.52 -3.82
C ALA A 149 -11.77 -29.34 -3.68
N GLY A 150 -11.90 -30.10 -2.59
CA GLY A 150 -13.08 -30.94 -2.32
C GLY A 150 -12.83 -32.20 -1.51
N ALA A 151 -11.57 -32.51 -1.18
CA ALA A 151 -11.22 -33.61 -0.28
C ALA A 151 -10.97 -33.10 1.16
N MET A 152 -12.01 -32.59 1.82
CA MET A 152 -12.15 -32.51 3.29
C MET A 152 -13.61 -32.70 3.67
#